data_AF-A0A1K2I1I5-F1
#
_entry.id   AF-A0A1K2I1I5-F1
#
_cell.length_a   1.000
_cell.length_b   1.000
_cell.length_c   1.000
_cell.angle_alpha   90.00
_cell.angle_beta   90.00
_cell.angle_gamma   90.00
#
_symmetry.space_group_name_H-M   'P 1'
#
loop_
_entity.id
_entity.type
_entity.pdbx_description
1 polymer ?
#
loop_
_entity_poly.entity_id
_entity_poly.type
_entity_poly.pdbx_seq_one_letter_code
_entity_poly.pdbx_strand_id
1 'polypeptide(L)'
;MTQQSNDTDDLTVVGLTSSFEAFGLVMDYLSRVAPFAGFELGKFGGIIRQQLARGHNLAALNGRREMVGYAGWIHTSSVSAELWALDQGPLQHLDGQAHDAAALTVVAVSDPRATMRLMRGARALNKGVRVYFKRSYDGEVRGPKKASVLNFSTEA
;
A
#
# COMPACT_ATOMS: atom_id res chain seq x y z
N MET A 1 15.73 34.65 18.24
CA MET A 1 15.32 33.36 18.83
C MET A 1 14.27 32.78 17.88
N THR A 2 14.74 32.07 16.86
CA THR A 2 13.89 31.59 15.77
C THR A 2 13.31 30.25 16.21
N GLN A 3 11.99 30.17 16.39
CA GLN A 3 11.31 28.90 16.60
C GLN A 3 11.54 28.05 15.35
N GLN A 4 12.44 27.08 15.43
CA GLN A 4 12.42 25.91 14.56
C GLN A 4 11.15 25.14 14.94
N SER A 5 10.08 25.37 14.18
CA SER A 5 8.93 24.48 14.15
C SER A 5 9.44 23.05 13.96
N ASN A 6 8.97 22.15 14.80
CA ASN A 6 9.26 20.72 14.77
C ASN A 6 8.51 20.07 13.57
N ASP A 7 8.80 20.56 12.36
CA ASP A 7 8.17 20.22 11.07
C ASP A 7 8.29 18.71 10.74
N THR A 8 9.17 18.04 11.48
CA THR A 8 9.52 16.63 11.35
C THR A 8 8.51 15.68 12.01
N ASP A 9 7.70 16.10 12.98
CA ASP A 9 6.80 15.19 13.74
C ASP A 9 5.40 15.01 13.13
N ASP A 10 5.00 15.89 12.20
CA ASP A 10 3.66 15.85 11.62
C ASP A 10 3.60 14.88 10.44
N LEU A 11 3.55 13.59 10.75
CA LEU A 11 3.22 12.56 9.77
C LEU A 11 1.72 12.27 9.89
N THR A 12 1.01 12.22 8.76
CA THR A 12 -0.42 11.86 8.73
C THR A 12 -0.65 10.74 7.72
N VAL A 13 -1.54 9.79 8.04
CA VAL A 13 -1.97 8.74 7.12
C VAL A 13 -3.43 8.96 6.75
N VAL A 14 -3.73 9.05 5.46
CA VAL A 14 -5.06 9.33 4.92
C VAL A 14 -5.44 8.31 3.83
N GLY A 15 -6.73 8.02 3.71
CA GLY A 15 -7.26 7.37 2.50
C GLY A 15 -7.48 8.42 1.43
N LEU A 16 -7.03 8.15 0.20
CA LEU A 16 -7.26 9.06 -0.92
C LEU A 16 -8.57 8.71 -1.61
N THR A 17 -9.39 9.74 -1.87
CA THR A 17 -10.58 9.64 -2.70
C THR A 17 -10.21 9.59 -4.17
N SER A 18 -10.99 8.88 -4.98
CA SER A 18 -10.77 8.79 -6.43
C SER A 18 -10.91 10.17 -7.10
N SER A 19 -9.78 10.76 -7.48
CA SER A 19 -9.71 12.01 -8.22
C SER A 19 -8.46 12.06 -9.09
N PHE A 20 -8.44 12.95 -10.08
CA PHE A 20 -7.24 13.19 -10.89
C PHE A 20 -6.09 13.76 -10.04
N GLU A 21 -6.40 14.55 -9.00
CA GLU A 21 -5.41 15.06 -8.05
C GLU A 21 -4.77 13.91 -7.26
N ALA A 22 -5.57 13.01 -6.68
CA ALA A 22 -5.06 11.85 -5.95
C ALA A 22 -4.24 10.94 -6.86
N PHE A 23 -4.69 10.71 -8.09
CA PHE A 23 -3.93 9.95 -9.09
C PHE A 23 -2.59 10.62 -9.40
N GLY A 24 -2.59 11.93 -9.67
CA GLY A 24 -1.37 12.69 -9.94
C GLY A 24 -0.39 12.65 -8.77
N LEU A 25 -0.88 12.82 -7.53
CA LEU A 25 -0.07 12.77 -6.32
C LEU A 25 0.62 11.41 -6.14
N VAL A 26 -0.13 10.31 -6.31
CA VAL A 26 0.41 8.95 -6.18
C VAL A 26 1.40 8.64 -7.31
N MET A 27 1.07 9.01 -8.55
CA MET A 27 1.94 8.77 -9.70
C MET A 27 3.24 9.58 -9.64
N ASP A 28 3.17 10.85 -9.24
CA ASP A 28 4.35 11.70 -9.03
C ASP A 28 5.29 11.09 -7.97
N TYR A 29 4.73 10.65 -6.84
CA TYR A 29 5.51 9.99 -5.79
C TYR A 29 6.16 8.68 -6.30
N LEU A 30 5.39 7.78 -6.90
CA LEU A 30 5.88 6.47 -7.33
C LEU A 30 6.86 6.55 -8.49
N SER A 31 6.77 7.60 -9.33
CA SER A 31 7.73 7.83 -10.42
C SER A 31 9.16 8.08 -9.94
N ARG A 32 9.35 8.38 -8.65
CA ARG A 32 10.65 8.70 -8.03
C ARG A 32 11.15 7.61 -7.08
N VAL A 33 10.38 6.53 -6.87
CA VAL A 33 10.69 5.49 -5.88
C VAL A 33 10.86 4.14 -6.57
N ALA A 34 11.98 3.47 -6.32
CA ALA A 34 12.22 2.12 -6.82
C ALA A 34 11.30 1.08 -6.14
N PRO A 35 10.89 0.00 -6.83
CA PRO A 35 11.13 -0.28 -8.26
C PRO A 35 10.16 0.44 -9.21
N PHE A 36 9.17 1.18 -8.68
CA PHE A 36 8.05 1.71 -9.45
C PHE A 36 8.42 2.79 -10.47
N ALA A 37 9.52 3.52 -10.24
CA ALA A 37 10.05 4.51 -11.18
C ALA A 37 10.30 3.95 -12.60
N GLY A 38 10.57 2.64 -12.73
CA GLY A 38 10.82 1.98 -14.01
C GLY A 38 9.59 1.33 -14.65
N PHE A 39 8.41 1.41 -14.04
CA PHE A 39 7.22 0.71 -14.55
C PHE A 39 6.53 1.47 -15.67
N GLU A 40 6.02 0.73 -16.67
CA GLU A 40 5.24 1.32 -17.76
C GLU A 40 3.95 1.98 -17.26
N LEU A 41 3.77 3.26 -17.60
CA LEU A 41 2.65 4.09 -17.14
C LEU A 41 1.27 3.46 -17.42
N GLY A 42 1.07 2.88 -18.60
CA GLY A 42 -0.24 2.32 -18.98
C GLY A 42 -0.69 1.17 -18.07
N LYS A 43 0.23 0.25 -17.77
CA LYS A 43 -0.05 -0.91 -16.88
C LYS A 43 -0.16 -0.46 -15.42
N PHE A 44 0.78 0.36 -14.98
CA PHE A 44 0.87 0.76 -13.57
C PHE A 44 -0.22 1.77 -13.18
N GLY A 45 -0.50 2.75 -14.05
CA GLY A 45 -1.57 3.72 -13.84
C GLY A 45 -2.94 3.06 -13.74
N GLY A 46 -3.18 1.98 -14.50
CA GLY A 46 -4.39 1.17 -14.37
C GLY A 46 -4.58 0.62 -12.95
N ILE A 47 -3.51 0.08 -12.33
CA ILE A 47 -3.53 -0.44 -10.96
C ILE A 47 -3.86 0.67 -9.96
N ILE A 48 -3.19 1.83 -10.07
CA ILE A 48 -3.41 2.94 -9.14
C ILE A 48 -4.83 3.50 -9.25
N ARG A 49 -5.36 3.71 -10.47
CA ARG A 49 -6.75 4.15 -10.67
C ARG A 49 -7.74 3.21 -9.99
N GLN A 50 -7.49 1.91 -10.11
CA GLN A 50 -8.33 0.87 -9.55
C GLN A 50 -8.25 0.81 -8.01
N GLN A 51 -7.09 1.06 -7.41
CA GLN A 51 -6.94 1.20 -5.95
C GLN A 51 -7.63 2.46 -5.41
N LEU A 52 -7.54 3.58 -6.15
CA LEU A 52 -8.22 4.82 -5.80
C LEU A 52 -9.75 4.70 -5.90
N ALA A 53 -10.25 4.16 -7.02
CA ALA A 53 -11.68 3.99 -7.26
C ALA A 53 -12.38 3.14 -6.18
N ARG A 54 -11.67 2.15 -5.63
CA ARG A 54 -12.21 1.25 -4.60
C ARG A 54 -11.91 1.70 -3.17
N GLY A 55 -11.17 2.80 -2.97
CA GLY A 55 -10.67 3.17 -1.64
C GLY A 55 -9.67 2.16 -1.05
N HIS A 56 -9.05 1.34 -1.90
CA HIS A 56 -8.06 0.33 -1.51
C HIS A 56 -6.65 0.92 -1.44
N ASN A 57 -6.52 2.07 -0.78
CA ASN A 57 -5.28 2.81 -0.71
C ASN A 57 -5.17 3.61 0.59
N LEU A 58 -3.91 3.86 0.98
CA LEU A 58 -3.52 4.83 1.99
C LEU A 58 -2.28 5.60 1.52
N ALA A 59 -2.24 6.88 1.84
CA ALA A 59 -1.10 7.75 1.64
C ALA A 59 -0.57 8.23 2.99
N ALA A 60 0.75 8.32 3.12
CA ALA A 60 1.42 9.00 4.21
C ALA A 60 1.94 10.35 3.74
N LEU A 61 1.55 11.41 4.43
CA LEU A 61 1.91 12.80 4.16
C LEU A 61 2.75 13.35 5.31
N ASN A 62 3.80 14.11 5.01
CA ASN A 62 4.56 14.87 6.02
C ASN A 62 3.87 16.22 6.35
N GLY A 63 4.47 17.02 7.24
CA GLY A 63 3.91 18.32 7.67
C GLY A 63 3.76 19.34 6.55
N ARG A 64 4.46 19.13 5.42
CA ARG A 64 4.36 19.94 4.20
C ARG A 64 3.34 19.41 3.21
N ARG A 65 2.58 18.38 3.58
CA ARG A 65 1.63 17.63 2.75
C ARG A 65 2.28 16.92 1.56
N GLU A 66 3.59 16.68 1.61
CA GLU A 66 4.28 15.90 0.60
C GLU A 66 4.09 14.41 0.89
N MET A 67 3.85 13.61 -0.15
CA MET A 67 3.71 12.17 0.00
C MET A 67 5.08 11.54 0.31
N VAL A 68 5.13 10.80 1.42
CA VAL A 68 6.32 10.07 1.90
C VAL A 68 6.06 8.56 2.01
N GLY A 69 4.86 8.12 1.64
CA GLY A 69 4.54 6.71 1.53
C GLY A 69 3.17 6.46 0.90
N TYR A 70 3.02 5.29 0.32
CA TYR A 70 1.80 4.80 -0.29
C TYR A 70 1.65 3.31 -0.03
N ALA A 71 0.43 2.87 0.29
CA ALA A 71 0.07 1.46 0.40
C ALA A 71 -1.26 1.23 -0.31
N GLY A 72 -1.22 0.46 -1.40
CA GLY A 72 -2.38 0.04 -2.16
C GLY A 72 -2.52 -1.48 -2.17
N TRP A 73 -3.76 -1.96 -2.14
CA TRP A 73 -4.07 -3.39 -2.09
C TRP A 73 -5.20 -3.79 -3.04
N ILE A 74 -5.40 -5.09 -3.18
CA ILE A 74 -6.58 -5.67 -3.80
C ILE A 74 -7.20 -6.74 -2.90
N HIS A 75 -8.51 -6.94 -3.03
CA HIS A 75 -9.22 -8.06 -2.41
C HIS A 75 -9.11 -9.30 -3.27
N THR A 76 -8.90 -10.44 -2.61
CA THR A 76 -8.55 -11.71 -3.23
C THR A 76 -8.91 -12.88 -2.31
N SER A 77 -8.65 -14.11 -2.74
CA SER A 77 -8.77 -15.29 -1.87
C SER A 77 -7.45 -15.58 -1.15
N SER A 78 -7.50 -16.22 0.02
CA SER A 78 -6.31 -16.68 0.74
C SER A 78 -5.45 -17.61 -0.11
N VAL A 79 -6.09 -18.46 -0.93
CA VAL A 79 -5.41 -19.38 -1.85
C VAL A 79 -4.63 -18.61 -2.91
N SER A 80 -5.26 -17.66 -3.59
CA SER A 80 -4.59 -16.86 -4.62
C SER A 80 -3.51 -15.97 -4.02
N ALA A 81 -3.77 -15.35 -2.87
CA ALA A 81 -2.79 -14.54 -2.16
C ALA A 81 -1.56 -15.36 -1.72
N GLU A 82 -1.76 -16.61 -1.30
CA GLU A 82 -0.68 -17.51 -0.93
C GLU A 82 0.15 -17.91 -2.15
N LEU A 83 -0.48 -18.37 -3.23
CA LEU A 83 0.22 -18.70 -4.49
C LEU A 83 1.01 -17.49 -5.00
N TRP A 84 0.41 -16.31 -5.00
CA TRP A 84 1.10 -15.08 -5.36
C TRP A 84 2.27 -14.79 -4.44
N ALA A 85 2.09 -14.87 -3.11
CA ALA A 85 3.16 -14.60 -2.14
C ALA A 85 4.35 -15.57 -2.27
N LEU A 86 4.12 -16.77 -2.81
CA LEU A 86 5.13 -17.80 -3.08
C LEU A 86 5.74 -17.74 -4.48
N ASP A 87 5.35 -16.77 -5.31
CA ASP A 87 5.71 -16.72 -6.74
C ASP A 87 5.28 -17.98 -7.52
N GLN A 88 4.21 -18.64 -7.06
CA GLN A 88 3.66 -19.88 -7.61
C GLN A 88 2.39 -19.66 -8.46
N GLY A 89 1.89 -18.43 -8.53
CA GLY A 89 0.72 -18.11 -9.34
C GLY A 89 0.43 -16.61 -9.39
N PRO A 90 -0.43 -16.19 -10.33
CA PRO A 90 -0.89 -14.81 -10.40
C PRO A 90 -1.82 -14.49 -9.23
N LEU A 91 -1.87 -13.21 -8.88
CA LEU A 91 -2.84 -12.70 -7.94
C LEU A 91 -4.18 -12.48 -8.65
N GLN A 92 -5.23 -13.12 -8.15
CA GLN A 92 -6.59 -12.99 -8.68
C GLN A 92 -7.32 -11.89 -7.92
N HIS A 93 -7.83 -10.91 -8.66
CA HIS A 93 -8.68 -9.86 -8.11
C HIS A 93 -10.12 -10.38 -7.96
N LEU A 94 -10.74 -10.16 -6.80
CA LEU A 94 -12.14 -10.51 -6.54
C LEU A 94 -12.96 -9.22 -6.34
N ASP A 95 -13.53 -8.69 -7.43
CA ASP A 95 -14.34 -7.47 -7.41
C ASP A 95 -15.76 -7.75 -6.92
N GLY A 96 -16.16 -7.14 -5.80
CA GLY A 96 -17.55 -7.22 -5.30
C GLY A 96 -18.01 -8.63 -4.92
N GLN A 97 -17.08 -9.59 -4.89
CA GLN A 97 -17.33 -10.97 -4.47
C GLN A 97 -16.87 -11.20 -3.04
N ALA A 98 -17.33 -12.31 -2.46
CA ALA A 98 -16.79 -12.80 -1.20
C ALA A 98 -15.27 -12.97 -1.32
N HIS A 99 -14.54 -12.39 -0.38
CA HIS A 99 -13.09 -12.45 -0.29
C HIS A 99 -12.71 -12.72 1.16
N ASP A 100 -11.65 -13.49 1.36
CA ASP A 100 -11.10 -13.82 2.69
C ASP A 100 -9.65 -13.34 2.85
N ALA A 101 -9.12 -12.62 1.85
CA ALA A 101 -7.80 -12.02 1.89
C ALA A 101 -7.71 -10.66 1.20
N ALA A 102 -6.71 -9.88 1.60
CA ALA A 102 -6.24 -8.69 0.91
C ALA A 102 -4.73 -8.79 0.67
N ALA A 103 -4.28 -8.43 -0.53
CA ALA A 103 -2.87 -8.44 -0.89
C ALA A 103 -2.42 -7.00 -1.17
N LEU A 104 -1.42 -6.52 -0.41
CA LEU A 104 -0.79 -5.22 -0.65
C LEU A 104 0.14 -5.36 -1.85
N THR A 105 -0.26 -4.79 -2.98
CA THR A 105 0.41 -4.94 -4.27
C THR A 105 1.33 -3.77 -4.60
N VAL A 106 1.08 -2.59 -4.03
CA VAL A 106 1.92 -1.41 -4.21
C VAL A 106 2.22 -0.84 -2.84
N VAL A 107 3.46 -0.99 -2.39
CA VAL A 107 3.93 -0.41 -1.12
C VAL A 107 5.24 0.29 -1.39
N ALA A 108 5.25 1.61 -1.17
CA ALA A 108 6.42 2.45 -1.30
C ALA A 108 6.47 3.36 -0.07
N VAL A 109 7.64 3.43 0.58
CA VAL A 109 7.83 4.25 1.77
C VAL A 109 9.21 4.88 1.71
N SER A 110 9.28 6.21 1.65
CA SER A 110 10.53 6.97 1.65
C SER A 110 10.89 7.50 3.03
N ASP A 111 9.89 7.73 3.90
CA ASP A 111 10.08 7.99 5.32
C ASP A 111 9.76 6.72 6.14
N PRO A 112 10.76 6.03 6.72
CA PRO A 112 10.55 4.79 7.47
C PRO A 112 9.51 4.88 8.59
N ARG A 113 9.29 6.07 9.16
CA ARG A 113 8.29 6.33 10.21
C ARG A 113 6.86 6.08 9.74
N ALA A 114 6.61 6.16 8.42
CA ALA A 114 5.31 5.89 7.83
C ALA A 114 4.97 4.41 7.71
N THR A 115 5.97 3.51 7.66
CA THR A 115 5.77 2.07 7.40
C THR A 115 4.74 1.47 8.35
N MET A 116 4.95 1.61 9.65
CA MET A 116 4.07 0.99 10.65
C MET A 116 2.67 1.59 10.64
N ARG A 117 2.52 2.89 10.35
CA ARG A 117 1.22 3.55 10.31
C ARG A 117 0.42 3.15 9.07
N LEU A 118 1.06 3.07 7.91
CA LEU A 118 0.45 2.55 6.68
C LEU A 118 0.01 1.09 6.85
N MET A 119 0.87 0.23 7.40
CA MET A 119 0.54 -1.18 7.61
C MET A 119 -0.62 -1.34 8.61
N ARG A 120 -0.62 -0.59 9.73
CA ARG A 120 -1.74 -0.61 10.69
C ARG A 120 -3.04 -0.11 10.06
N GLY A 121 -2.99 0.98 9.29
CA GLY A 121 -4.16 1.50 8.58
C GLY A 121 -4.72 0.50 7.57
N ALA A 122 -3.86 -0.09 6.74
CA ALA A 122 -4.28 -1.08 5.75
C ALA A 122 -4.92 -2.31 6.42
N ARG A 123 -4.39 -2.75 7.56
CA ARG A 123 -4.99 -3.84 8.36
C ARG A 123 -6.32 -3.46 8.97
N ALA A 124 -6.46 -2.23 9.46
CA ALA A 124 -7.71 -1.73 10.03
C ALA A 124 -8.83 -1.61 8.98
N LEU A 125 -8.49 -1.29 7.73
CA LEU A 125 -9.42 -1.24 6.60
C LEU A 125 -9.73 -2.63 6.01
N ASN A 126 -8.95 -3.65 6.37
CA ASN A 126 -9.15 -5.04 5.96
C ASN A 126 -9.33 -5.94 7.19
N LYS A 127 -10.18 -5.52 8.14
CA LYS A 127 -10.56 -6.34 9.31
C LYS A 127 -11.31 -7.59 8.86
N GLY A 128 -11.09 -8.70 9.54
CA GLY A 128 -11.79 -9.96 9.28
C GLY A 128 -11.19 -10.80 8.13
N VAL A 129 -10.21 -10.26 7.40
CA VAL A 129 -9.53 -10.99 6.31
C VAL A 129 -8.02 -11.07 6.55
N ARG A 130 -7.38 -12.04 5.90
CA ARG A 130 -5.93 -12.20 5.99
C ARG A 130 -5.22 -11.21 5.07
N VAL A 131 -4.22 -10.51 5.59
CA VAL A 131 -3.43 -9.54 4.82
C VAL A 131 -2.09 -10.15 4.42
N TYR A 132 -1.80 -10.12 3.13
CA TYR A 132 -0.58 -10.61 2.49
C TYR A 132 0.23 -9.44 1.91
N PHE A 133 1.55 -9.52 1.97
CA PHE A 133 2.44 -8.56 1.34
C PHE A 133 3.78 -9.22 0.98
N LYS A 134 4.42 -8.73 -0.08
CA LYS A 134 5.81 -9.07 -0.42
C LYS A 134 6.74 -7.97 0.09
N ARG A 135 7.91 -8.37 0.59
CA ARG A 135 9.00 -7.43 0.90
C ARG A 135 10.13 -7.66 -0.10
N SER A 136 10.50 -6.62 -0.83
CA SER A 136 11.76 -6.54 -1.56
C SER A 136 12.65 -5.53 -0.85
N TYR A 137 13.87 -5.93 -0.48
CA TYR A 137 14.88 -5.02 0.03
C TYR A 137 15.89 -4.73 -1.09
N ASP A 138 16.20 -3.45 -1.29
CA ASP A 138 17.30 -2.97 -2.14
C ASP A 138 17.22 -3.29 -3.64
N GLY A 139 16.01 -3.38 -4.22
CA GLY A 139 15.83 -3.60 -5.66
C GLY A 139 16.22 -5.01 -6.14
N GLU A 140 16.93 -5.79 -5.33
CA GLU A 140 16.97 -7.24 -5.45
C GLU A 140 15.67 -7.82 -4.87
N VAL A 141 14.92 -8.54 -5.70
CA VAL A 141 13.91 -9.47 -5.19
C VAL A 141 14.69 -10.66 -4.58
N ARG A 142 15.32 -10.45 -3.42
CA ARG A 142 15.79 -11.57 -2.59
C ARG A 142 14.56 -12.34 -2.18
N GLY A 143 14.60 -13.66 -2.37
CA GLY A 143 13.45 -14.56 -2.29
C GLY A 143 12.49 -14.23 -1.14
N PRO A 144 11.17 -14.34 -1.37
CA PRO A 144 10.15 -13.74 -0.53
C PRO A 144 10.25 -14.23 0.92
N LYS A 145 10.65 -13.36 1.85
CA LYS A 145 10.36 -13.59 3.27
C LYS A 145 8.87 -13.35 3.47
N LYS A 146 8.11 -14.46 3.47
CA LYS A 146 6.67 -14.51 3.74
C LYS A 146 6.35 -13.70 4.99
N ALA A 147 5.38 -12.81 4.89
CA ALA A 147 4.73 -12.27 6.09
C ALA A 147 3.25 -12.08 5.76
N SER A 148 2.44 -13.00 6.26
CA SER A 148 0.98 -12.87 6.29
C SER A 148 0.55 -12.65 7.73
N VAL A 149 -0.46 -11.81 7.93
CA VAL A 149 -1.07 -11.63 9.25
C VAL A 149 -2.59 -11.66 9.10
N LEU A 150 -3.22 -12.47 9.94
CA LEU A 150 -4.66 -12.53 10.06
C LEU A 150 -5.12 -11.42 11.01
N ASN A 151 -6.01 -10.54 10.55
CA ASN A 151 -6.47 -9.38 11.34
C ASN A 151 -7.84 -9.65 11.94
N PHE A 152 -7.87 -10.11 13.18
CA PHE A 152 -9.07 -10.09 14.00
C PHE A 152 -9.01 -8.94 15.01
N SER A 153 -10.12 -8.27 15.22
CA SER A 153 -10.35 -7.46 16.43
C SER A 153 -10.79 -8.40 17.53
N THR A 154 -10.00 -8.53 18.60
CA THR A 154 -10.51 -9.04 19.87
C THR A 154 -11.37 -7.93 20.46
N GLU A 155 -12.67 -7.96 20.19
CA GLU A 155 -13.62 -7.24 21.03
C GLU A 155 -13.91 -8.14 22.24
N ALA A 156 -13.51 -7.66 23.42
CA ALA A 156 -13.98 -8.09 24.72
C ALA A 156 -14.23 -6.82 25.55
#